data_AF-A0A2D4J8F1-F1
#
_entry.id   AF-A0A2D4J8F1-F1
#
_cell.length_a   1.000
_cell.length_b   1.000
_cell.length_c   1.000
_cell.angle_alpha   90.00
_cell.angle_beta   90.00
_cell.angle_gamma   90.00
#
_symmetry.space_group_name_H-M   'P 1'
#
loop_
_entity.id
_entity.type
_entity.pdbx_description
1 polymer ?
#
loop_
_entity_poly.entity_id
_entity_poly.type
_entity_poly.pdbx_seq_one_letter_code
_entity_poly.pdbx_strand_id
1 'polypeptide(L)'
;GESVYTPDFDASPVINKNLIQKAGYLNLRNKTGLVTTTWDRLYFFTQGGNLMCQPRGAVAGGLIQDLDNCSVMAIDCEDRRYCFQITTPTGKPGITLQAESKK
;
A
#
# COMPACT_ATOMS: atom_id res chain seq x y z
N GLY A 1 27.64 -23.83 -34.17
CA GLY A 1 27.59 -23.74 -32.70
C GLY A 1 26.14 -23.55 -32.34
N GLU A 2 25.53 -24.57 -31.73
CA GLU A 2 24.12 -24.52 -31.34
C GLU A 2 23.94 -23.47 -30.23
N SER A 3 23.04 -22.53 -30.46
CA SER A 3 22.65 -21.52 -29.48
C SER A 3 21.91 -22.23 -28.34
N VAL A 4 22.58 -22.43 -27.22
CA VAL A 4 21.97 -22.97 -26.00
C VAL A 4 20.92 -21.97 -25.51
N TYR A 5 19.64 -22.32 -25.69
CA TYR A 5 18.53 -21.59 -25.08
C TYR A 5 18.63 -21.75 -23.56
N THR A 6 19.08 -20.71 -22.88
CA THR A 6 18.94 -20.60 -21.43
C THR A 6 17.55 -20.04 -21.18
N PRO A 7 16.64 -20.76 -20.49
CA PRO A 7 15.35 -20.19 -20.15
C PRO A 7 15.59 -18.99 -19.23
N ASP A 8 14.98 -17.85 -19.56
CA ASP A 8 14.91 -16.70 -18.67
C ASP A 8 14.33 -17.20 -17.35
N PHE A 9 15.18 -17.32 -16.32
CA PHE A 9 14.71 -17.58 -14.97
C PHE A 9 13.78 -16.42 -14.63
N ASP A 10 12.49 -16.74 -14.46
CA ASP A 10 11.45 -15.80 -14.07
C ASP A 10 11.87 -15.13 -12.75
N ALA A 11 12.55 -13.99 -12.87
CA ALA A 11 13.20 -13.28 -11.79
C ALA A 11 12.16 -12.53 -10.95
N SER A 12 11.22 -13.30 -10.40
CA SER A 12 10.24 -12.80 -9.45
C SER A 12 11.00 -12.20 -8.26
N PRO A 13 10.72 -10.95 -7.88
CA PRO A 13 11.45 -10.30 -6.80
C PRO A 13 11.25 -11.09 -5.50
N VAL A 14 12.34 -11.30 -4.77
CA VAL A 14 12.26 -11.88 -3.42
C VAL A 14 11.51 -10.90 -2.52
N ILE A 15 10.36 -11.34 -1.99
CA ILE A 15 9.49 -10.55 -1.11
C ILE A 15 9.84 -10.90 0.35
N ASN A 16 10.21 -9.89 1.13
CA ASN A 16 10.39 -10.06 2.57
C ASN A 16 9.04 -10.00 3.28
N LYS A 17 8.57 -11.15 3.78
CA LYS A 17 7.28 -11.28 4.47
C LYS A 17 7.34 -10.98 5.98
N ASN A 18 8.53 -10.70 6.52
CA ASN A 18 8.77 -10.54 7.97
C ASN A 18 9.10 -9.09 8.36
N LEU A 19 8.76 -8.12 7.52
CA LEU A 19 8.97 -6.70 7.81
C LEU A 19 8.05 -6.26 8.95
N ILE A 20 8.65 -5.78 10.04
CA ILE A 20 7.93 -5.10 11.14
C ILE A 20 7.79 -3.60 10.91
N GLN A 21 8.56 -3.05 9.97
CA GLN A 21 8.49 -1.64 9.56
C GLN A 21 8.62 -1.52 8.05
N LYS A 22 7.89 -0.58 7.46
CA LYS A 22 7.95 -0.24 6.03
C LYS A 22 7.65 1.23 5.82
N ALA A 23 8.28 1.81 4.81
CA ALA A 23 8.02 3.17 4.36
C ALA A 23 8.07 3.25 2.84
N GLY A 24 7.32 4.18 2.26
CA GLY A 24 7.27 4.38 0.82
C GLY A 24 6.09 5.23 0.38
N TYR A 25 6.08 5.59 -0.90
CA TYR A 25 4.97 6.30 -1.50
C TYR A 25 3.84 5.35 -1.88
N LEU A 26 2.62 5.74 -1.56
CA LEU A 26 1.39 5.05 -1.97
C LEU A 26 0.39 6.10 -2.47
N ASN A 27 -0.57 5.66 -3.30
CA ASN A 27 -1.71 6.51 -3.62
C ASN A 27 -2.84 6.23 -2.61
N LEU A 28 -3.31 7.27 -1.93
CA LEU A 28 -4.45 7.22 -1.03
C LEU A 28 -5.73 7.51 -1.78
N ARG A 29 -6.71 6.61 -1.67
CA ARG A 29 -8.05 6.83 -2.20
C ARG A 29 -8.84 7.76 -1.28
N ASN A 30 -9.32 8.87 -1.81
CA ASN A 30 -10.20 9.81 -1.13
C ASN A 30 -11.57 9.81 -1.80
N LYS A 31 -12.60 9.34 -1.10
CA LYS A 31 -13.97 9.36 -1.60
C LYS A 31 -14.67 10.64 -1.13
N THR A 32 -14.93 11.57 -2.05
CA THR A 32 -15.65 12.82 -1.78
C THR A 32 -17.08 12.69 -2.28
N GLY A 33 -18.04 12.65 -1.36
CA GLY A 33 -19.44 12.43 -1.70
C GLY A 33 -19.74 10.98 -2.13
N LEU A 34 -20.79 10.79 -2.94
CA LEU A 34 -21.26 9.45 -3.30
C LEU A 34 -20.52 8.84 -4.50
N VAL A 35 -20.04 9.67 -5.42
CA VAL A 35 -19.54 9.23 -6.74
C VAL A 35 -18.09 9.61 -7.00
N THR A 36 -17.63 10.76 -6.48
CA THR A 36 -16.31 11.28 -6.81
C THR A 36 -15.23 10.63 -5.94
N THR A 37 -14.19 10.11 -6.58
CA THR A 37 -12.98 9.62 -5.94
C THR A 37 -11.76 10.37 -6.49
N THR A 38 -10.83 10.75 -5.62
CA THR A 38 -9.48 11.19 -5.99
C THR A 38 -8.42 10.23 -5.43
N TRP A 39 -7.22 10.29 -5.99
CA TRP A 39 -6.08 9.47 -5.57
C TRP A 39 -4.85 10.35 -5.39
N ASP A 40 -4.36 10.45 -4.15
CA ASP A 40 -3.28 11.36 -3.79
C ASP A 40 -2.01 10.58 -3.44
N ARG A 41 -0.90 10.88 -4.12
CA ARG A 41 0.39 10.23 -3.87
C ARG A 41 1.07 10.84 -2.65
N LEU A 42 1.12 10.10 -1.55
CA LEU A 42 1.65 10.55 -0.25
C LEU A 42 2.71 9.58 0.27
N TYR A 43 3.59 10.06 1.16
CA TYR A 43 4.60 9.22 1.80
C TYR A 43 4.04 8.58 3.06
N PHE A 44 4.07 7.26 3.16
CA PHE A 44 3.60 6.51 4.31
C PHE A 44 4.76 5.79 5.00
N PHE A 45 4.65 5.63 6.32
CA PHE A 45 5.60 4.86 7.10
C PHE A 45 4.92 4.28 8.35
N THR A 46 5.41 3.13 8.82
CA THR A 46 4.95 2.53 10.07
C THR A 46 5.80 3.01 11.24
N GLN A 47 5.18 3.46 12.34
CA GLN A 47 5.88 3.87 13.55
C GLN A 47 5.09 3.46 14.80
N GLY A 48 5.69 2.63 15.65
CA GLY A 48 5.10 2.24 16.95
C GLY A 48 3.70 1.63 16.84
N GLY A 49 3.47 0.75 15.87
CA GLY A 49 2.15 0.14 15.63
C GLY A 49 1.18 1.02 14.84
N ASN A 50 1.56 2.23 14.45
CA ASN A 50 0.73 3.14 13.67
C ASN A 50 1.14 3.21 12.21
N LEU A 51 0.19 3.47 11.33
CA LEU A 51 0.43 3.98 10.00
C LEU A 51 0.43 5.51 10.03
N MET A 52 1.55 6.08 9.58
CA MET A 52 1.79 7.51 9.50
C MET A 52 1.80 7.96 8.04
N CYS A 53 1.45 9.22 7.79
CA CYS A 53 1.52 9.85 6.48
C CYS A 53 2.18 11.22 6.56
N GLN A 54 3.13 11.48 5.66
CA GLN A 54 3.78 12.77 5.49
C GLN A 54 3.53 13.30 4.06
N PRO A 55 2.73 14.36 3.90
CA PRO A 55 2.62 15.07 2.63
C PRO A 55 3.95 15.66 2.18
N ARG A 56 4.13 15.81 0.86
CA ARG A 56 5.31 16.50 0.32
C ARG A 56 5.36 17.94 0.85
N GLY A 57 6.49 18.32 1.43
CA GLY A 57 6.70 19.67 1.99
C GLY A 57 6.25 19.84 3.45
N ALA A 58 5.59 18.85 4.04
CA ALA A 58 5.31 18.86 5.48
C ALA A 58 6.57 18.50 6.29
N VAL A 59 6.79 19.19 7.41
CA VAL A 59 7.94 18.94 8.31
C VAL A 59 7.81 17.62 9.05
N ALA A 60 6.58 17.17 9.33
CA ALA A 60 6.29 15.95 10.07
C ALA A 60 5.13 15.16 9.45
N GLY A 61 5.12 13.85 9.71
CA GLY A 61 3.99 12.98 9.38
C GLY A 61 2.93 12.97 10.49
N GLY A 62 1.67 12.82 10.10
CA GLY A 62 0.53 12.65 11.00
C GLY A 62 0.08 11.19 11.10
N LEU A 63 -0.59 10.86 12.20
CA LEU A 63 -1.26 9.57 12.39
C LEU A 63 -2.42 9.43 11.39
N ILE A 64 -2.46 8.33 10.65
CA ILE A 64 -3.57 7.97 9.76
C ILE A 64 -4.44 6.89 10.37
N GLN A 65 -3.83 5.82 10.86
CA GLN A 65 -4.53 4.65 11.36
C GLN A 65 -3.68 3.97 12.42
N ASP A 66 -4.27 3.70 13.57
CA ASP A 66 -3.72 2.72 14.51
C ASP A 66 -3.89 1.33 13.90
N LEU A 67 -2.79 0.59 13.74
CA LEU A 67 -2.81 -0.73 13.12
C LEU A 67 -3.06 -1.86 14.13
N ASP A 68 -3.17 -1.55 15.42
CA ASP A 68 -3.50 -2.57 16.42
C ASP A 68 -4.83 -3.25 16.09
N ASN A 69 -4.79 -4.59 16.01
CA ASN A 69 -5.91 -5.45 15.62
C ASN A 69 -6.58 -5.11 14.27
N CYS A 70 -5.95 -4.30 13.42
CA CYS A 70 -6.39 -4.13 12.03
C CYS A 70 -6.04 -5.37 11.20
N SER A 71 -6.79 -5.59 10.12
CA SER A 71 -6.44 -6.54 9.08
C SER A 71 -6.17 -5.82 7.75
N VAL A 72 -5.44 -6.45 6.85
CA VAL A 72 -5.14 -5.90 5.52
C VAL A 72 -5.35 -6.97 4.46
N MET A 73 -5.95 -6.57 3.34
CA MET A 73 -6.16 -7.47 2.19
C MET A 73 -6.03 -6.73 0.87
N ALA A 74 -5.57 -7.43 -0.17
CA ALA A 74 -5.66 -6.94 -1.54
C ALA A 74 -7.13 -6.85 -1.97
N ILE A 75 -7.46 -5.82 -2.75
CA ILE A 75 -8.83 -5.59 -3.25
C ILE A 75 -8.80 -5.14 -4.71
N ASP A 76 -9.88 -5.42 -5.43
CA ASP A 76 -10.16 -4.76 -6.70
C ASP A 76 -10.79 -3.39 -6.42
N CYS A 77 -10.22 -2.33 -6.99
CA CYS A 77 -10.71 -0.98 -6.78
C CYS A 77 -10.52 -0.13 -8.04
N GLU A 78 -11.62 0.27 -8.67
CA GLU A 78 -11.61 1.22 -9.81
C GLU A 78 -10.64 0.82 -10.94
N ASP A 79 -10.51 -0.48 -11.22
CA ASP A 79 -9.59 -1.05 -12.22
C ASP A 79 -8.09 -0.71 -11.98
N ARG A 80 -7.75 -0.29 -10.76
CA ARG A 80 -6.38 -0.01 -10.38
C ARG A 80 -5.69 -1.25 -9.84
N ARG A 81 -4.49 -1.50 -10.35
CA ARG A 81 -3.62 -2.60 -9.88
C ARG A 81 -3.07 -2.33 -8.49
N TYR A 82 -2.80 -3.41 -7.74
CA TYR A 82 -2.09 -3.41 -6.46
C TYR A 82 -2.77 -2.55 -5.39
N CYS A 83 -4.10 -2.50 -5.42
CA CYS A 83 -4.91 -1.90 -4.38
C CYS A 83 -5.02 -2.85 -3.19
N PHE A 84 -4.98 -2.28 -2.00
CA PHE A 84 -5.23 -2.99 -0.74
C PHE A 84 -5.99 -2.08 0.21
N GLN A 85 -6.71 -2.69 1.14
CA GLN A 85 -7.49 -1.98 2.15
C GLN A 85 -7.13 -2.48 3.54
N ILE A 86 -7.03 -1.52 4.46
CA ILE A 86 -6.92 -1.81 5.88
C ILE A 86 -8.33 -1.79 6.47
N THR A 87 -8.72 -2.86 7.14
CA THR A 87 -10.00 -3.00 7.82
C THR A 87 -9.79 -2.79 9.31
N THR A 88 -10.62 -1.93 9.91
CA THR A 88 -10.53 -1.61 11.33
C THR A 88 -10.92 -2.80 12.21
N PRO A 89 -10.58 -2.81 13.52
CA PRO A 89 -10.92 -3.91 14.42
C PRO A 89 -12.44 -4.17 14.54
N THR A 90 -13.27 -3.18 14.21
CA THR A 90 -14.74 -3.31 14.18
C THR A 90 -15.26 -4.05 12.94
N GLY A 91 -14.39 -4.47 12.03
CA GLY A 91 -14.74 -5.06 10.74
C GLY A 91 -15.16 -4.05 9.68
N LYS A 92 -15.19 -2.75 9.99
CA LYS A 92 -15.52 -1.70 9.02
C LYS A 92 -14.36 -1.48 8.03
N PRO A 93 -14.63 -1.40 6.71
CA PRO A 93 -13.66 -0.98 5.71
C PRO A 93 -13.01 0.36 6.11
N GLY A 94 -11.69 0.37 6.21
CA GLY A 94 -10.91 1.57 6.48
C GLY A 94 -10.31 2.15 5.21
N ILE A 95 -9.05 2.60 5.30
CA ILE A 95 -8.36 3.27 4.21
C ILE A 95 -8.03 2.32 3.05
N THR A 96 -8.14 2.83 1.82
CA THR A 96 -7.72 2.13 0.61
C THR A 96 -6.47 2.79 0.05
N LEU A 97 -5.45 1.98 -0.20
CA LEU A 97 -4.14 2.39 -0.68
C LEU A 97 -3.76 1.61 -1.95
N GLN A 98 -2.90 2.20 -2.76
CA GLN A 98 -2.37 1.58 -3.97
C GLN A 98 -0.85 1.67 -4.00
N ALA A 99 -0.19 0.53 -4.25
CA ALA A 99 1.25 0.45 -4.49
C ALA A 99 1.59 0.51 -6.00
N GLU A 100 2.86 0.77 -6.32
CA GLU A 100 3.34 0.80 -7.71
C GLU A 100 3.69 -0.58 -8.28
N SER A 101 3.87 -1.59 -7.42
CA SER A 101 4.35 -2.92 -7.83
C SER A 101 3.78 -4.06 -6.96
N LYS A 102 4.06 -5.29 -7.38
CA LYS A 102 3.73 -6.54 -6.67
C LYS A 102 4.65 -6.82 -5.46
N LYS A 103 5.77 -6.11 -5.31
CA LYS A 103 6.84 -6.39 -4.34
C LYS A 103 6.56 -5.83 -2.93
#